data_AF-A0A7Y0FKC7-F1
#
_entry.id   AF-A0A7Y0FKC7-F1
#
_cell.length_a   1.000
_cell.length_b   1.000
_cell.length_c   1.000
_cell.angle_alpha   90.00
_cell.angle_beta   90.00
_cell.angle_gamma   90.00
#
_symmetry.space_group_name_H-M   'P 1'
#
loop_
_entity.id
_entity.type
_entity.pdbx_description
1 polymer ?
#
loop_
_entity_poly.entity_id
_entity_poly.type
_entity_poly.pdbx_seq_one_letter_code
_entity_poly.pdbx_strand_id
1 'polypeptide(L)'
;MVSKKLIIISVVVVLLLITAHTLGGYLIMYPVKPDFWTVVSESSPQYLLIALALFTLIAWLISHLRIKNVKVKNRFLLVFTVLCGILLSYVIYFDAATYMSTRKAVKESENEYIQQAKEDIKKDKIMYRFANGLAIPEYDAKTQNKIDSIRKKFGISYFNTGCIVDVIDVEGQQKYEEMVKPYLEKRNGKAGKKR
;
A
#
# COMPACT_ATOMS: atom_id res chain seq x y z
N MET A 1 -29.57 -15.43 33.37
CA MET A 1 -29.32 -14.00 33.11
C MET A 1 -27.95 -13.85 32.49
N VAL A 2 -27.89 -13.21 31.33
CA VAL A 2 -26.64 -12.91 30.60
C VAL A 2 -26.02 -11.65 31.21
N SER A 3 -24.70 -11.61 31.34
CA SER A 3 -24.03 -10.41 31.85
C SER A 3 -24.07 -9.29 30.82
N LYS A 4 -24.71 -8.16 31.14
CA LYS A 4 -24.74 -6.97 30.27
C LYS A 4 -23.32 -6.48 29.94
N LYS A 5 -22.40 -6.52 30.92
CA LYS A 5 -21.00 -6.14 30.73
C LYS A 5 -20.31 -7.01 29.67
N LEU A 6 -20.53 -8.33 29.69
CA LEU A 6 -19.94 -9.24 28.71
C LEU A 6 -20.47 -8.98 27.30
N ILE A 7 -21.77 -8.74 27.15
CA ILE A 7 -22.36 -8.39 25.85
C ILE A 7 -21.69 -7.13 25.29
N ILE A 8 -21.57 -6.07 26.10
CA ILE A 8 -20.94 -4.82 25.67
C ILE A 8 -19.50 -5.06 25.23
N ILE A 9 -18.71 -5.81 26.02
CA ILE A 9 -17.32 -6.12 25.67
C ILE A 9 -17.25 -6.90 24.35
N SER A 10 -18.07 -7.94 24.17
CA SER A 10 -18.08 -8.71 22.92
C SER A 10 -18.41 -7.84 21.71
N VAL A 11 -19.41 -6.96 21.81
CA VAL A 11 -19.80 -6.04 20.74
C VAL A 11 -18.66 -5.07 20.43
N VAL A 12 -18.03 -4.48 21.44
CA VAL A 12 -16.90 -3.55 21.25
C VAL A 12 -15.72 -4.26 20.58
N VAL A 13 -15.38 -5.48 20.98
CA VAL A 13 -14.27 -6.24 20.37
C VAL A 13 -14.56 -6.56 18.89
N VAL A 14 -15.80 -6.93 18.54
CA VAL A 14 -16.18 -7.17 17.15
C VAL A 14 -16.11 -5.89 16.32
N LEU A 15 -16.58 -4.76 16.86
CA LEU A 15 -16.48 -3.47 16.17
C LEU A 15 -15.03 -3.08 15.93
N LEU A 16 -14.17 -3.21 16.95
CA LEU A 16 -12.73 -2.96 16.83
C LEU A 16 -12.08 -3.87 15.80
N LEU A 17 -12.47 -5.14 15.73
CA LEU A 17 -11.96 -6.09 14.74
C LEU A 17 -12.33 -5.68 13.31
N ILE A 18 -13.59 -5.29 13.08
CA ILE A 18 -14.03 -4.80 11.76
C ILE A 18 -13.25 -3.52 11.39
N THR A 19 -13.15 -2.57 12.32
CA THR A 19 -12.40 -1.32 12.09
C THR A 19 -10.92 -1.58 11.81
N ALA A 20 -10.27 -2.46 12.58
CA ALA A 20 -8.88 -2.82 12.39
C ALA A 20 -8.66 -3.46 11.02
N HIS A 21 -9.52 -4.41 10.62
CA HIS A 21 -9.44 -5.06 9.31
C HIS A 21 -9.56 -4.06 8.15
N THR A 22 -10.56 -3.17 8.20
CA THR A 22 -10.77 -2.18 7.13
C THR A 22 -9.67 -1.12 7.10
N LEU A 23 -9.28 -0.59 8.26
CA LEU A 23 -8.21 0.42 8.35
C LEU A 23 -6.85 -0.17 7.99
N GLY A 24 -6.59 -1.41 8.42
CA GLY A 24 -5.41 -2.19 8.05
C GLY A 24 -5.30 -2.36 6.54
N GLY A 25 -6.38 -2.80 5.89
CA GLY A 25 -6.48 -2.89 4.44
C GLY A 25 -6.12 -1.58 3.72
N TYR A 26 -6.57 -0.44 4.24
CA TYR A 26 -6.19 0.87 3.70
C TYR A 26 -4.69 1.18 3.90
N LEU A 27 -4.15 0.90 5.08
CA LEU A 27 -2.75 1.20 5.41
C LEU A 27 -1.76 0.34 4.63
N ILE A 28 -2.04 -0.96 4.44
CA ILE A 28 -1.14 -1.87 3.72
C ILE A 28 -1.07 -1.58 2.22
N MET A 29 -2.06 -0.86 1.67
CA MET A 29 -2.04 -0.40 0.28
C MET A 29 -1.13 0.80 0.04
N TYR A 30 -0.53 1.38 1.08
CA TYR A 30 0.51 2.39 0.93
C TYR A 30 1.59 1.93 -0.06
N PRO A 31 2.06 2.77 -1.00
CA PRO A 31 1.79 4.21 -1.13
C PRO A 31 0.56 4.58 -1.96
N VAL A 32 -0.20 3.59 -2.47
CA VAL A 32 -1.44 3.85 -3.21
C VAL A 32 -2.43 4.54 -2.28
N LYS A 33 -3.19 5.51 -2.82
CA LYS A 33 -4.31 6.17 -2.13
C LYS A 33 -5.62 5.62 -2.69
N PRO A 34 -6.03 4.40 -2.29
CA PRO A 34 -7.26 3.78 -2.77
C PRO A 34 -8.48 4.55 -2.26
N ASP A 35 -9.55 4.56 -3.05
CA ASP A 35 -10.86 4.94 -2.54
C ASP A 35 -11.43 3.85 -1.62
N PHE A 36 -12.48 4.20 -0.86
CA PHE A 36 -13.08 3.30 0.12
C PHE A 36 -13.59 1.98 -0.48
N TRP A 37 -14.18 2.00 -1.68
CA TRP A 37 -14.74 0.79 -2.30
C TRP A 37 -13.64 -0.17 -2.70
N THR A 38 -12.52 0.35 -3.19
CA THR A 38 -11.33 -0.44 -3.52
C THR A 38 -10.76 -1.12 -2.27
N VAL A 39 -10.69 -0.42 -1.14
CA VAL A 39 -10.25 -1.04 0.14
C VAL A 39 -11.16 -2.19 0.52
N VAL A 40 -12.49 -2.00 0.43
CA VAL A 40 -13.45 -3.02 0.81
C VAL A 40 -13.38 -4.24 -0.13
N SER A 41 -13.24 -4.05 -1.44
CA SER A 41 -13.16 -5.17 -2.39
C SER A 41 -11.88 -5.99 -2.18
N GLU A 42 -10.74 -5.31 -2.06
CA GLU A 42 -9.43 -5.95 -1.95
C GLU A 42 -9.20 -6.56 -0.56
N SER A 43 -9.71 -5.93 0.51
CA SER A 43 -9.64 -6.49 1.89
C SER A 43 -10.45 -7.77 2.09
N SER A 44 -11.20 -8.21 1.07
CA SER A 44 -11.87 -9.52 1.03
C SER A 44 -12.65 -9.84 2.32
N PRO A 45 -13.63 -9.00 2.70
CA PRO A 45 -14.33 -9.09 4.00
C PRO A 45 -15.03 -10.42 4.23
N GLN A 46 -15.31 -11.19 3.18
CA GLN A 46 -15.81 -12.55 3.27
C GLN A 46 -14.95 -13.46 4.17
N TYR A 47 -13.62 -13.31 4.17
CA TYR A 47 -12.75 -14.12 5.03
C TYR A 47 -12.91 -13.78 6.51
N LEU A 48 -13.13 -12.50 6.84
CA LEU A 48 -13.43 -12.07 8.20
C LEU A 48 -14.77 -12.64 8.67
N LEU A 49 -15.79 -12.63 7.81
CA LEU A 49 -17.10 -13.22 8.12
C LEU A 49 -17.02 -14.73 8.33
N ILE A 50 -16.24 -15.44 7.49
CA ILE A 50 -15.97 -16.87 7.66
C ILE A 50 -15.28 -17.14 9.00
N ALA A 51 -14.28 -16.34 9.38
CA ALA A 51 -13.60 -16.48 10.67
C ALA A 51 -14.57 -16.27 11.85
N LEU A 52 -15.43 -15.25 11.78
CA LEU A 52 -16.45 -14.99 12.81
C LEU A 52 -17.47 -16.13 12.93
N ALA A 53 -17.89 -16.71 11.81
CA ALA A 53 -18.78 -17.88 11.80
C ALA A 53 -18.13 -19.10 12.45
N LEU A 54 -16.86 -19.38 12.13
CA LEU A 54 -16.08 -20.45 12.75
C LEU A 54 -15.90 -20.22 14.25
N PHE A 55 -15.57 -19.00 14.67
CA PHE A 55 -15.45 -18.67 16.10
C PHE A 55 -16.76 -18.80 16.85
N THR A 56 -17.88 -18.47 16.21
CA THR A 56 -19.21 -18.69 16.78
C THR A 56 -19.47 -20.17 17.01
N LEU A 57 -19.14 -21.03 16.04
CA LEU A 57 -19.29 -22.48 16.16
C LEU A 57 -18.39 -23.06 17.25
N ILE A 58 -17.11 -22.66 17.29
CA ILE A 58 -16.15 -23.08 18.31
C ILE A 58 -16.61 -22.63 19.71
N ALA A 59 -17.00 -21.37 19.87
CA ALA A 59 -17.49 -20.85 21.14
C ALA A 59 -18.77 -21.56 21.59
N TRP A 60 -19.65 -21.92 20.66
CA TRP A 60 -20.85 -22.69 20.95
C TRP A 60 -20.51 -24.09 21.46
N LEU A 61 -19.62 -24.83 20.79
CA LEU A 61 -19.16 -26.15 21.22
C LEU A 61 -18.53 -26.09 22.62
N ILE A 62 -17.62 -25.15 22.85
CA ILE A 62 -16.93 -24.99 24.15
C ILE A 62 -17.92 -24.59 25.25
N SER A 63 -18.97 -23.83 24.93
CA SER A 63 -19.95 -23.40 25.93
C SER A 63 -20.75 -24.56 26.55
N HIS A 64 -20.86 -25.69 25.84
CA HIS A 64 -21.55 -26.90 26.30
C HIS A 64 -20.67 -27.82 27.15
N LEU A 65 -19.33 -27.73 27.05
CA LEU A 65 -18.42 -28.48 27.93
C LEU A 65 -18.66 -28.06 29.38
N ARG A 66 -18.81 -28.99 30.33
CA ARG A 66 -19.09 -28.66 31.75
C ARG A 66 -17.88 -27.97 32.41
N ILE A 67 -17.88 -26.64 32.41
CA ILE A 67 -16.95 -25.79 33.17
C ILE A 67 -17.72 -25.29 34.40
N LYS A 68 -17.16 -25.50 35.60
CA LYS A 68 -17.81 -25.16 36.88
C LYS A 68 -18.20 -23.67 36.95
N ASN A 69 -19.37 -23.40 37.53
CA ASN A 69 -19.85 -22.10 38.02
C ASN A 69 -20.13 -20.96 37.01
N VAL A 70 -20.16 -21.21 35.69
CA VAL A 70 -20.51 -20.18 34.69
C VAL A 70 -21.69 -20.60 33.82
N LYS A 71 -22.70 -19.74 33.66
CA LYS A 71 -23.87 -20.00 32.80
C LYS A 71 -23.42 -20.18 31.34
N VAL A 72 -24.00 -21.15 30.62
CA VAL A 72 -23.68 -21.49 29.21
C VAL A 72 -23.53 -20.25 28.32
N LYS A 73 -24.53 -19.34 28.35
CA LYS A 73 -24.52 -18.10 27.55
C LYS A 73 -23.33 -17.17 27.86
N ASN A 74 -22.91 -17.07 29.12
CA ASN A 74 -21.75 -16.26 29.49
C ASN A 74 -20.43 -16.92 29.07
N ARG A 75 -20.37 -18.26 29.09
CA ARG A 75 -19.20 -19.02 28.59
C ARG A 75 -19.03 -18.83 27.09
N PHE A 76 -20.13 -18.93 26.34
CA PHE A 76 -20.14 -18.62 24.90
C PHE A 76 -19.56 -17.23 24.64
N LEU A 77 -20.10 -16.19 25.28
CA LEU A 77 -19.64 -14.82 25.07
C LEU A 77 -18.16 -14.63 25.45
N LEU A 78 -17.71 -15.24 26.55
CA LEU A 78 -16.31 -15.15 26.98
C LEU A 78 -15.38 -15.79 25.96
N VAL A 79 -15.65 -17.03 25.55
CA VAL A 79 -14.82 -17.75 24.57
C VAL A 79 -14.81 -17.01 23.24
N PHE A 80 -15.97 -16.58 22.75
CA PHE A 80 -16.08 -15.82 21.51
C PHE A 80 -15.27 -14.51 21.57
N THR A 81 -15.36 -13.77 22.68
CA THR A 81 -14.62 -12.53 22.89
C THR A 81 -13.11 -12.77 22.90
N VAL A 82 -12.65 -13.84 23.56
CA VAL A 82 -11.23 -14.21 23.59
C VAL A 82 -10.72 -14.54 22.19
N LEU A 83 -11.47 -15.34 21.42
CA LEU A 83 -11.11 -15.67 20.04
C LEU A 83 -11.03 -14.41 19.16
N CYS A 84 -12.03 -13.52 19.25
CA CYS A 84 -12.02 -12.25 18.52
C CYS A 84 -10.87 -11.34 18.96
N GLY A 85 -10.52 -11.31 20.25
CA GLY A 85 -9.40 -10.52 20.77
C GLY A 85 -8.04 -11.03 20.29
N ILE A 86 -7.87 -12.35 20.19
CA ILE A 86 -6.67 -12.97 19.61
C ILE A 86 -6.55 -12.59 18.13
N LEU A 87 -7.64 -12.74 17.36
CA LEU A 87 -7.65 -12.37 15.96
C LEU A 87 -7.41 -10.87 15.75
N LEU A 88 -8.01 -10.01 16.56
CA LEU A 88 -7.78 -8.56 16.53
C LEU A 88 -6.30 -8.23 16.73
N SER A 89 -5.66 -8.85 17.72
CA SER A 89 -4.23 -8.64 18.01
C SER A 89 -3.36 -9.09 16.83
N TYR A 90 -3.71 -10.22 16.22
CA TYR A 90 -3.02 -10.74 15.03
C TYR A 90 -3.16 -9.80 13.83
N VAL A 91 -4.38 -9.33 13.52
CA VAL A 91 -4.66 -8.39 12.42
C VAL A 91 -3.84 -7.12 12.60
N ILE A 92 -3.92 -6.49 13.78
CA ILE A 92 -3.14 -5.27 14.09
C ILE A 92 -1.64 -5.50 13.90
N TYR A 93 -1.11 -6.61 14.40
CA TYR A 93 0.31 -6.94 14.26
C TYR A 93 0.71 -7.12 12.79
N PHE A 94 -0.07 -7.88 12.03
CA PHE A 94 0.19 -8.16 10.61
C PHE A 94 0.15 -6.88 9.77
N ASP A 95 -0.88 -6.06 9.96
CA ASP A 95 -1.05 -4.80 9.23
C ASP A 95 0.08 -3.82 9.54
N ALA A 96 0.44 -3.68 10.83
CA ALA A 96 1.53 -2.82 11.25
C ALA A 96 2.88 -3.29 10.68
N ALA A 97 3.16 -4.59 10.74
CA ALA A 97 4.40 -5.16 10.20
C ALA A 97 4.50 -4.93 8.69
N THR A 98 3.42 -5.20 7.96
CA THR A 98 3.34 -5.01 6.50
C THR A 98 3.52 -3.54 6.13
N TYR A 99 2.79 -2.64 6.79
CA TYR A 99 2.93 -1.20 6.57
C TYR A 99 4.35 -0.70 6.81
N MET A 100 4.99 -1.14 7.91
CA MET A 100 6.37 -0.76 8.22
C MET A 100 7.35 -1.27 7.15
N SER A 101 7.20 -2.51 6.69
CA SER A 101 8.06 -3.05 5.63
C SER A 101 7.89 -2.31 4.31
N THR A 102 6.64 -2.03 3.90
CA THR A 102 6.36 -1.33 2.64
C THR A 102 6.88 0.10 2.69
N ARG A 103 6.66 0.81 3.81
CA ARG A 103 7.20 2.16 4.00
C ARG A 103 8.72 2.19 3.96
N LYS A 104 9.38 1.17 4.52
CA LYS A 104 10.84 1.04 4.45
C LYS A 104 11.30 0.86 3.01
N ALA A 105 10.68 -0.04 2.25
CA ALA A 105 11.00 -0.27 0.84
C ALA A 105 10.80 0.99 -0.02
N VAL A 106 9.69 1.72 0.18
CA VAL A 106 9.46 3.03 -0.48
C VAL A 106 10.59 4.00 -0.18
N LYS A 107 10.95 4.16 1.10
CA LYS A 107 12.02 5.09 1.49
C LYS A 107 13.39 4.69 0.94
N GLU A 108 13.68 3.39 0.85
CA GLU A 108 14.91 2.89 0.23
C GLU A 108 14.94 3.25 -1.26
N SER A 109 13.86 2.99 -2.00
CA SER A 109 13.71 3.38 -3.40
C SER A 109 13.86 4.90 -3.60
N GLU A 110 13.17 5.72 -2.80
CA GLU A 110 13.31 7.19 -2.84
C GLU A 110 14.77 7.63 -2.67
N ASN A 111 15.50 7.03 -1.72
CA ASN A 111 16.90 7.36 -1.48
C ASN A 111 17.80 6.97 -2.64
N GLU A 112 17.59 5.80 -3.25
CA GLU A 112 18.32 5.37 -4.45
C GLU A 112 18.14 6.38 -5.59
N TYR A 113 16.90 6.76 -5.87
CA TYR A 113 16.58 7.75 -6.89
C TYR A 113 17.12 9.15 -6.57
N ILE A 114 17.13 9.57 -5.31
CA ILE A 114 17.76 10.83 -4.88
C ILE A 114 19.27 10.80 -5.14
N GLN A 115 19.95 9.68 -4.85
CA GLN A 115 21.39 9.56 -5.11
C GLN A 115 21.66 9.54 -6.63
N GLN A 116 20.86 8.80 -7.38
CA GLN A 116 20.94 8.79 -8.84
C GLN A 116 20.77 10.20 -9.42
N ALA A 117 19.76 10.96 -8.96
CA ALA A 117 19.54 12.34 -9.39
C ALA A 117 20.77 13.22 -9.13
N LYS A 118 21.40 13.10 -7.95
CA LYS A 118 22.62 13.85 -7.62
C LYS A 118 23.78 13.51 -8.54
N GLU A 119 23.96 12.23 -8.89
CA GLU A 119 25.01 11.81 -9.82
C GLU A 119 24.75 12.30 -11.25
N ASP A 120 23.52 12.18 -11.72
CA ASP A 120 23.11 12.57 -13.07
C ASP A 120 23.22 14.09 -13.26
N ILE A 121 22.85 14.87 -12.24
CA ILE A 121 23.06 16.33 -12.20
C ILE A 121 24.56 16.67 -12.26
N LYS A 122 25.41 15.96 -11.51
CA LYS A 122 26.87 16.18 -11.54
C LYS A 122 27.48 15.86 -12.91
N LYS A 123 26.95 14.85 -13.60
CA LYS A 123 27.39 14.41 -14.94
C LYS A 123 26.74 15.21 -16.08
N ASP A 124 25.85 16.16 -15.77
CA ASP A 124 25.01 16.89 -16.74
C ASP A 124 24.26 15.96 -17.72
N LYS A 125 23.79 14.81 -17.21
CA LYS A 125 23.12 13.80 -18.02
C LYS A 125 21.91 13.24 -17.28
N ILE A 126 20.76 13.87 -17.48
CA ILE A 126 19.50 13.44 -16.86
C ILE A 126 18.88 12.30 -17.69
N MET A 127 18.45 11.25 -17.01
CA MET A 127 17.82 10.09 -17.64
C MET A 127 16.52 9.75 -16.92
N TYR A 128 15.38 10.06 -17.56
CA TYR A 128 14.08 9.64 -17.07
C TYR A 128 13.84 8.18 -17.44
N ARG A 129 13.51 7.38 -16.43
CA ARG A 129 13.04 6.01 -16.62
C ARG A 129 11.52 6.02 -16.63
N PHE A 130 10.93 5.22 -17.49
CA PHE A 130 9.48 5.12 -17.60
C PHE A 130 9.10 3.70 -18.03
N ALA A 131 7.99 3.19 -17.50
CA ALA A 131 7.44 1.89 -17.87
C ALA A 131 6.25 2.13 -18.81
N ASN A 132 6.42 1.88 -20.11
CA ASN A 132 5.36 2.05 -21.12
C ASN A 132 5.15 0.79 -21.98
N GLY A 133 5.68 -0.34 -21.51
CA GLY A 133 5.64 -1.61 -22.22
C GLY A 133 6.30 -1.60 -23.60
N LEU A 134 5.83 -2.46 -24.50
CA LEU A 134 6.22 -2.45 -25.91
C LEU A 134 5.54 -1.26 -26.60
N ALA A 135 6.12 -0.07 -26.45
CA ALA A 135 5.65 1.11 -27.14
C ALA A 135 5.80 0.92 -28.66
N ILE A 136 4.68 0.87 -29.37
CA ILE A 136 4.68 1.02 -30.83
C ILE A 136 5.16 2.45 -31.11
N PRO A 137 6.18 2.65 -31.98
CA PRO A 137 6.67 4.00 -32.27
C PRO A 137 5.52 4.85 -32.83
N GLU A 138 5.17 5.91 -32.11
CA GLU A 138 4.13 6.86 -32.54
C GLU A 138 4.56 7.66 -33.78
N TYR A 139 5.87 7.74 -34.01
CA TYR A 139 6.50 8.48 -35.11
C TYR A 139 7.43 7.58 -35.91
N ASP A 140 7.66 7.96 -37.18
CA ASP A 140 8.70 7.36 -38.01
C ASP A 140 10.10 7.58 -37.41
N ALA A 141 11.06 6.73 -37.79
CA ALA A 141 12.42 6.75 -37.23
C ALA A 141 13.14 8.10 -37.43
N LYS A 142 12.88 8.83 -38.53
CA LYS A 142 13.52 10.12 -38.79
C LYS A 142 12.97 11.19 -37.84
N THR A 143 11.67 11.18 -37.60
CA THR A 143 11.00 12.06 -36.65
C THR A 143 11.43 11.75 -35.22
N GLN A 144 11.49 10.47 -34.84
CA GLN A 144 11.98 10.04 -33.53
C GLN A 144 13.43 10.49 -33.27
N ASN A 145 14.32 10.30 -34.26
CA ASN A 145 15.72 10.75 -34.16
C ASN A 145 15.84 12.27 -33.97
N LYS A 146 14.97 13.06 -34.60
CA LYS A 146 14.91 14.51 -34.38
C LYS A 146 14.49 14.84 -32.95
N ILE A 147 13.44 14.17 -32.45
CA ILE A 147 12.97 14.33 -31.06
C ILE A 147 14.09 14.01 -30.07
N ASP A 148 14.79 12.90 -30.26
CA ASP A 148 15.87 12.48 -29.37
C ASP A 148 17.10 13.39 -29.47
N SER A 149 17.41 13.93 -30.66
CA SER A 149 18.45 14.95 -30.83
C SER A 149 18.11 16.24 -30.06
N ILE A 150 16.85 16.69 -30.12
CA ILE A 150 16.38 17.86 -29.36
C ILE A 150 16.51 17.58 -27.85
N ARG A 151 16.04 16.43 -27.37
CA ARG A 151 16.14 16.03 -25.96
C ARG A 151 17.59 16.00 -25.46
N LYS A 152 18.50 15.42 -26.25
CA LYS A 152 19.95 15.41 -25.95
C LYS A 152 20.53 16.81 -25.83
N LYS A 153 20.12 17.76 -26.69
CA LYS A 153 20.52 19.18 -26.58
C LYS A 153 20.09 19.80 -25.24
N PHE A 154 18.94 19.38 -24.71
CA PHE A 154 18.45 19.78 -23.40
C PHE A 154 18.98 18.91 -22.24
N GLY A 155 19.96 18.03 -22.48
CA GLY A 155 20.58 17.16 -21.46
C GLY A 155 19.67 16.08 -20.90
N ILE A 156 18.60 15.74 -21.63
CA ILE A 156 17.60 14.77 -21.20
C ILE A 156 17.66 13.55 -22.11
N SER A 157 17.58 12.38 -21.49
CA SER A 157 17.40 11.09 -22.16
C SER A 157 16.26 10.32 -21.49
N TYR A 158 15.65 9.40 -22.22
CA TYR A 158 14.56 8.57 -21.74
C TYR A 158 14.94 7.10 -21.92
N PHE A 159 14.62 6.28 -20.93
CA PHE A 159 14.87 4.85 -20.96
C PHE A 159 13.61 4.08 -20.56
N ASN A 160 13.14 3.22 -21.45
CA ASN A 160 11.97 2.38 -21.18
C ASN A 160 12.40 1.18 -20.33
N THR A 161 11.83 1.03 -19.14
CA THR A 161 12.11 -0.09 -18.22
C THR A 161 11.22 -1.31 -18.46
N GLY A 162 10.30 -1.24 -19.44
CA GLY A 162 9.44 -2.36 -19.86
C GLY A 162 7.98 -2.18 -19.44
N CYS A 163 7.27 -3.30 -19.22
CA CYS A 163 5.83 -3.33 -19.00
C CYS A 163 5.39 -3.30 -17.53
N ILE A 164 6.32 -3.45 -16.58
CA ILE A 164 5.97 -3.60 -15.16
C ILE A 164 6.04 -2.23 -14.50
N VAL A 165 4.88 -1.74 -14.05
CA VAL A 165 4.76 -0.54 -13.22
C VAL A 165 4.74 -1.00 -11.76
N ASP A 166 5.85 -0.83 -11.05
CA ASP A 166 5.91 -1.00 -9.60
C ASP A 166 5.61 0.35 -8.94
N VAL A 167 4.60 0.39 -8.07
CA VAL A 167 4.20 1.63 -7.38
C VAL A 167 5.34 2.16 -6.51
N ILE A 168 6.17 1.29 -5.93
CA ILE A 168 7.34 1.69 -5.15
C ILE A 168 8.35 2.42 -6.05
N ASP A 169 8.60 1.88 -7.25
CA ASP A 169 9.49 2.48 -8.23
C ASP A 169 8.95 3.83 -8.73
N VAL A 170 7.62 3.94 -8.91
CA VAL A 170 6.97 5.20 -9.30
C VAL A 170 7.19 6.30 -8.26
N GLU A 171 7.04 6.01 -6.97
CA GLU A 171 7.33 6.99 -5.90
C GLU A 171 8.80 7.42 -5.92
N GLY A 172 9.71 6.48 -6.14
CA GLY A 172 11.14 6.77 -6.32
C GLY A 172 11.40 7.68 -7.53
N GLN A 173 10.80 7.38 -8.68
CA GLN A 173 10.91 8.20 -9.89
C GLN A 173 10.35 9.61 -9.70
N GLN A 174 9.26 9.77 -8.95
CA GLN A 174 8.74 11.10 -8.59
C GLN A 174 9.78 11.92 -7.82
N LYS A 175 10.48 11.31 -6.84
CA LYS A 175 11.58 11.98 -6.11
C LYS A 175 12.74 12.36 -7.02
N TYR A 176 13.08 11.50 -7.99
CA TYR A 176 14.07 11.84 -9.00
C TYR A 176 13.65 13.08 -9.79
N GLU A 177 12.41 13.12 -10.31
CA GLU A 177 11.89 14.25 -11.07
C GLU A 177 11.89 15.56 -10.26
N GLU A 178 11.42 15.51 -9.01
CA GLU A 178 11.44 16.66 -8.08
C GLU A 178 12.84 17.25 -7.92
N MET A 179 13.88 16.40 -7.89
CA MET A 179 15.27 16.81 -7.71
C MET A 179 15.90 17.38 -8.98
N VAL A 180 15.64 16.78 -10.15
CA VAL A 180 16.28 17.20 -11.42
C VAL A 180 15.58 18.39 -12.07
N LYS A 181 14.29 18.59 -11.82
CA LYS A 181 13.49 19.65 -12.45
C LYS A 181 14.04 21.07 -12.19
N PRO A 182 14.38 21.48 -10.95
CA PRO A 182 14.98 22.79 -10.71
C PRO A 182 16.32 22.97 -11.43
N TYR A 183 17.13 21.91 -11.53
CA TYR A 183 18.40 21.93 -12.25
C TYR A 183 18.19 22.16 -13.75
N LEU A 184 17.28 21.41 -14.37
CA LEU A 184 16.94 21.56 -15.78
C LEU A 184 16.35 22.94 -16.08
N GLU A 185 15.50 23.48 -15.20
CA GLU A 185 14.97 24.85 -15.33
C GLU A 185 16.07 25.92 -15.26
N LYS A 186 17.09 25.72 -14.42
CA LYS A 186 18.26 26.62 -14.34
C LYS A 186 19.16 26.50 -15.58
N ARG A 187 19.40 25.28 -16.05
CA ARG A 187 20.29 25.00 -17.19
C ARG A 187 19.70 25.46 -18.53
N ASN A 188 18.40 25.20 -18.74
CA ASN A 188 17.73 25.42 -20.02
C ASN A 188 16.83 26.68 -20.03
N GLY A 189 16.67 27.34 -18.88
CA GLY A 189 15.74 28.44 -18.66
C GLY A 189 14.29 27.98 -18.46
N LYS A 190 13.43 28.86 -17.90
CA LYS A 190 11.98 28.59 -17.68
C LYS A 190 11.21 28.23 -18.97
N ALA A 191 11.78 28.45 -20.15
CA ALA A 191 11.18 28.17 -21.44
C ALA A 191 10.92 26.67 -21.70
N GLY A 192 11.56 25.76 -20.96
CA GLY A 192 11.30 24.31 -21.04
C GLY A 192 9.90 23.86 -20.58
N LYS A 193 9.10 24.76 -19.98
CA LYS A 193 7.70 24.50 -19.58
C LYS A 193 6.67 24.75 -20.69
N LYS A 194 7.04 25.39 -21.81
CA LYS A 194 6.10 25.73 -22.88
C LYS A 194 6.31 24.82 -24.09
N ARG A 195 5.75 23.61 -24.04
CA ARG A 195 5.06 22.94 -25.15
C ARG A 195 4.53 21.60 -24.70
#